data_AF-A0A4Q7YRP5-F1
#
_entry.id   AF-A0A4Q7YRP5-F1
#
_cell.length_a   1.000
_cell.length_b   1.000
_cell.length_c   1.000
_cell.angle_alpha   90.00
_cell.angle_beta   90.00
_cell.angle_gamma   90.00
#
_symmetry.space_group_name_H-M   'P 1'
#
loop_
_entity.id
_entity.type
_entity.pdbx_description
1 polymer ?
#
loop_
_entity_poly.entity_id
_entity_poly.type
_entity_poly.pdbx_seq_one_letter_code
_entity_poly.pdbx_strand_id
1 'polypeptide(L)'
;MKGFRIASRGLLPGLALAFLLLGAAPRLRAVESAPVVAQEGGEATPGTQQTEHKEEQSDEEAFRHSASVKSLGAKFGLDPEQAATVFTVANFVVLALLVGWFLMKTLPKTFRNRNSALQKHLVEARAASEEANSRLGSVEARLAKLDEQIEAMRTQAEKDAQKDEQRMKASVEEEKQKILASAEQEIAAATTQARRQIQQYAADLAVNQAAKKLVVTAETDRALVQEFARRLGADFEGGRN
;
A
#
# COMPACT_ATOMS: atom_id res chain seq x y z
N MET A 1 24.55 17.06 26.38
CA MET A 1 25.78 17.89 26.26
C MET A 1 26.78 17.18 25.37
N LYS A 2 27.56 17.97 24.61
CA LYS A 2 28.64 17.62 23.66
C LYS A 2 28.12 17.12 22.30
N GLY A 3 28.05 17.91 21.23
CA GLY A 3 28.79 19.12 20.88
C GLY A 3 29.99 18.74 20.02
N PHE A 4 29.84 18.86 18.70
CA PHE A 4 30.97 18.94 17.79
C PHE A 4 30.73 20.10 16.81
N ARG A 5 31.74 20.98 16.76
CA ARG A 5 31.74 22.27 16.08
C ARG A 5 32.69 22.19 14.86
N ILE A 6 32.24 22.78 13.76
CA ILE A 6 32.97 23.64 12.80
C ILE A 6 34.07 23.04 11.92
N ALA A 7 33.92 23.20 10.59
CA ALA A 7 34.84 23.87 9.63
C ALA A 7 34.48 23.38 8.20
N SER A 8 33.82 24.17 7.35
CA SER A 8 34.28 25.29 6.51
C SER A 8 34.99 24.89 5.20
N ARG A 9 34.62 25.61 4.11
CA ARG A 9 35.20 25.68 2.74
C ARG A 9 34.68 24.61 1.75
N GLY A 10 34.22 24.92 0.54
CA GLY A 10 34.13 26.18 -0.20
C GLY A 10 33.52 25.97 -1.60
N LEU A 11 33.08 27.09 -2.20
CA LEU A 11 32.92 27.40 -3.63
C LEU A 11 32.17 26.46 -4.60
N LEU A 12 30.96 26.92 -4.90
CA LEU A 12 30.35 27.25 -6.20
C LEU A 12 29.93 26.16 -7.23
N PRO A 13 28.74 26.36 -7.86
CA PRO A 13 28.12 25.46 -8.81
C PRO A 13 28.51 25.81 -10.25
N GLY A 14 28.69 24.80 -11.10
CA GLY A 14 29.06 25.01 -12.50
C GLY A 14 28.42 24.00 -13.43
N LEU A 15 27.55 24.52 -14.30
CA LEU A 15 27.34 24.10 -15.68
C LEU A 15 26.29 23.01 -15.97
N ALA A 16 25.02 23.35 -15.73
CA ALA A 16 23.90 22.85 -16.52
C ALA A 16 23.64 23.82 -17.68
N LEU A 17 24.09 23.47 -18.89
CA LEU A 17 23.64 24.15 -20.12
C LEU A 17 23.78 23.23 -21.33
N ALA A 18 22.70 22.54 -21.70
CA ALA A 18 22.50 22.02 -23.05
C ALA A 18 21.05 21.55 -23.19
N PHE A 19 20.14 22.41 -23.63
CA PHE A 19 19.01 22.02 -24.48
C PHE A 19 18.38 23.30 -25.05
N LEU A 20 18.90 23.74 -26.21
CA LEU A 20 18.23 24.70 -27.07
C LEU A 20 18.00 24.00 -28.40
N LEU A 21 16.78 23.47 -28.56
CA LEU A 21 16.25 23.01 -29.83
C LEU A 21 14.83 23.58 -30.01
N LEU A 22 14.71 24.34 -31.10
CA LEU A 22 13.56 24.36 -32.02
C LEU A 22 12.25 25.01 -31.53
N GLY A 23 11.91 26.16 -32.14
CA GLY A 23 10.56 26.73 -32.06
C GLY A 23 10.45 28.06 -32.83
N ALA A 24 9.91 27.99 -34.05
CA ALA A 24 9.60 29.14 -34.89
C ALA A 24 8.26 29.79 -34.51
N ALA A 25 8.25 31.14 -34.49
CA ALA A 25 7.11 32.09 -34.58
C ALA A 25 6.06 32.12 -33.43
N PRO A 26 5.22 33.18 -33.28
CA PRO A 26 5.13 34.46 -34.01
C PRO A 26 5.17 35.73 -33.11
N ARG A 27 5.28 36.90 -33.76
CA ARG A 27 5.19 38.23 -33.14
C ARG A 27 3.75 38.56 -32.74
N LEU A 28 3.56 39.07 -31.51
CA LEU A 28 2.38 39.82 -31.09
C LEU A 28 2.80 41.22 -30.65
N ARG A 29 2.02 42.19 -31.13
CA ARG A 29 2.20 43.64 -31.03
C ARG A 29 1.20 44.15 -29.98
N ALA A 30 1.63 44.98 -29.04
CA ALA A 30 0.81 45.95 -28.29
C ALA A 30 1.76 46.83 -27.44
N VAL A 31 1.91 48.14 -27.70
CA VAL A 31 1.15 49.27 -27.09
C VAL A 31 1.78 49.62 -25.72
N GLU A 32 2.23 50.84 -25.35
CA GLU A 32 1.66 52.19 -25.51
C GLU A 32 2.67 53.31 -25.14
N SER A 33 2.48 54.48 -25.75
CA SER A 33 2.61 55.90 -25.30
C SER A 33 3.75 56.48 -24.41
N ALA A 34 4.29 57.61 -24.90
CA ALA A 34 5.13 58.70 -24.32
C ALA A 34 4.50 59.42 -23.07
N PRO A 35 5.05 60.49 -22.39
CA PRO A 35 5.93 61.62 -22.85
C PRO A 35 7.01 62.23 -21.87
N VAL A 36 8.10 62.85 -22.38
CA VAL A 36 8.58 64.29 -22.34
C VAL A 36 8.90 64.90 -20.93
N VAL A 37 10.06 65.49 -20.56
CA VAL A 37 10.58 66.89 -20.82
C VAL A 37 11.97 67.17 -20.16
N ALA A 38 12.81 67.98 -20.86
CA ALA A 38 13.94 68.89 -20.50
C ALA A 38 15.29 68.32 -19.97
N GLN A 39 16.48 68.52 -20.58
CA GLN A 39 17.22 69.70 -21.16
C GLN A 39 17.97 70.50 -20.06
N GLU A 40 19.31 70.54 -20.01
CA GLU A 40 20.32 71.44 -20.65
C GLU A 40 21.72 70.76 -20.58
N GLY A 41 22.79 70.99 -21.36
CA GLY A 41 23.18 71.91 -22.44
C GLY A 41 24.72 72.07 -22.41
N GLY A 42 25.44 71.94 -23.55
CA GLY A 42 26.85 72.37 -23.66
C GLY A 42 27.82 71.58 -24.58
N GLU A 43 27.75 71.84 -25.89
CA GLU A 43 28.79 71.84 -26.97
C GLU A 43 29.90 70.77 -27.10
N ALA A 44 29.89 70.03 -28.23
CA ALA A 44 30.82 70.17 -29.37
C ALA A 44 30.65 69.05 -30.43
N THR A 45 30.45 69.42 -31.69
CA THR A 45 30.56 68.61 -32.94
C THR A 45 31.98 68.02 -33.12
N PRO A 46 32.26 66.98 -33.96
CA PRO A 46 31.67 66.70 -35.28
C PRO A 46 31.38 65.21 -35.59
N GLY A 47 30.80 64.95 -36.76
CA GLY A 47 30.41 63.61 -37.20
C GLY A 47 31.56 62.74 -37.71
N THR A 48 31.21 61.53 -38.16
CA THR A 48 31.64 60.88 -39.42
C THR A 48 31.19 59.42 -39.37
N GLN A 49 30.19 59.10 -40.18
CA GLN A 49 30.01 57.75 -40.70
C GLN A 49 31.21 57.40 -41.58
N GLN A 50 31.57 56.10 -41.60
CA GLN A 50 32.54 55.41 -42.46
C GLN A 50 33.90 55.15 -41.81
N THR A 51 34.13 53.92 -41.34
CA THR A 51 35.31 53.08 -41.67
C THR A 51 35.28 51.76 -40.87
N GLU A 52 34.45 50.79 -41.25
CA GLU A 52 34.55 49.42 -40.69
C GLU A 52 35.11 48.39 -41.71
N HIS A 53 35.19 48.73 -42.99
CA HIS A 53 35.83 47.88 -44.00
C HIS A 53 37.35 48.08 -44.15
N LYS A 54 37.98 48.90 -43.30
CA LYS A 54 39.41 49.21 -43.41
C LYS A 54 40.30 48.48 -42.38
N GLU A 55 39.72 47.87 -41.36
CA GLU A 55 40.49 47.15 -40.33
C GLU A 55 40.81 45.70 -40.74
N GLU A 56 39.90 44.98 -41.40
CA GLU A 56 40.14 43.59 -41.84
C GLU A 56 41.25 43.47 -42.92
N GLN A 57 41.34 44.44 -43.84
CA GLN A 57 42.43 44.48 -44.83
C GLN A 57 43.76 44.93 -44.20
N SER A 58 43.72 45.83 -43.21
CA SER A 58 44.91 46.32 -42.49
C SER A 58 45.57 45.21 -41.68
N ASP A 59 44.78 44.38 -41.01
CA ASP A 59 45.30 43.28 -40.19
C ASP A 59 45.87 42.15 -41.04
N GLU A 60 45.23 41.84 -42.17
CA GLU A 60 45.73 40.86 -43.13
C GLU A 60 47.03 41.32 -43.82
N GLU A 61 47.14 42.59 -44.18
CA GLU A 61 48.40 43.20 -44.66
C GLU A 61 49.48 43.26 -43.56
N ALA A 62 49.10 43.49 -42.29
CA ALA A 62 50.01 43.47 -41.15
C ALA A 62 50.56 42.07 -40.83
N PHE A 63 49.73 41.02 -40.97
CA PHE A 63 50.19 39.63 -40.87
C PHE A 63 51.16 39.27 -42.01
N ARG A 64 50.86 39.68 -43.24
CA ARG A 64 51.73 39.50 -44.43
C ARG A 64 53.07 40.22 -44.33
N HIS A 65 53.16 41.26 -43.50
CA HIS A 65 54.38 42.04 -43.29
C HIS A 65 55.03 41.89 -41.90
N SER A 66 54.54 40.99 -41.06
CA SER A 66 55.11 40.71 -39.75
C SER A 66 56.58 40.26 -39.85
N ALA A 67 57.39 40.64 -38.86
CA ALA A 67 58.83 40.32 -38.81
C ALA A 67 59.13 38.81 -38.94
N SER A 68 58.17 37.97 -38.56
CA SER A 68 58.19 36.52 -38.66
C SER A 68 58.06 36.01 -40.10
N VAL A 69 57.28 36.68 -40.95
CA VAL A 69 57.06 36.31 -42.36
C VAL A 69 58.17 36.86 -43.26
N LYS A 70 58.62 38.11 -43.01
CA LYS A 70 59.75 38.73 -43.75
C LYS A 70 61.10 38.06 -43.47
N SER A 71 61.37 37.62 -42.25
CA SER A 71 62.63 36.93 -41.90
C SER A 71 62.73 35.52 -42.47
N LEU A 72 61.58 34.86 -42.70
CA LEU A 72 61.51 33.55 -43.34
C LEU A 72 61.61 33.67 -44.87
N GLY A 73 60.96 34.66 -45.48
CA GLY A 73 61.06 34.94 -46.92
C GLY A 73 62.46 35.37 -47.38
N ALA A 74 63.15 36.19 -46.58
CA ALA A 74 64.49 36.69 -46.90
C ALA A 74 65.57 35.59 -46.93
N LYS A 75 65.36 34.47 -46.22
CA LYS A 75 66.30 33.33 -46.22
C LYS A 75 66.09 32.36 -47.38
N PHE A 76 64.96 32.43 -48.10
CA PHE A 76 64.61 31.51 -49.17
C PHE A 76 64.44 32.17 -50.56
N GLY A 77 64.47 33.50 -50.66
CA GLY A 77 64.52 34.20 -51.96
C GLY A 77 63.25 34.08 -52.79
N LEU A 78 62.06 34.16 -52.17
CA LEU A 78 60.76 34.14 -52.85
C LEU A 78 59.88 35.34 -52.45
N ASP A 79 59.03 35.77 -53.39
CA ASP A 79 58.07 36.89 -53.30
C ASP A 79 57.18 36.80 -52.03
N PRO A 80 56.87 37.94 -51.35
CA PRO A 80 56.18 37.96 -50.07
C PRO A 80 54.72 37.47 -50.13
N GLU A 81 54.11 37.41 -51.32
CA GLU A 81 52.77 36.82 -51.50
C GLU A 81 52.77 35.29 -51.43
N GLN A 82 53.80 34.60 -51.93
CA GLN A 82 53.87 33.13 -51.88
C GLN A 82 54.21 32.64 -50.47
N ALA A 83 55.05 33.38 -49.73
CA ALA A 83 55.38 33.05 -48.35
C ALA A 83 54.15 33.10 -47.43
N ALA A 84 53.24 34.06 -47.63
CA ALA A 84 52.01 34.17 -46.86
C ALA A 84 51.08 32.97 -47.11
N THR A 85 50.86 32.58 -48.38
CA THR A 85 50.02 31.41 -48.71
C THR A 85 50.62 30.11 -48.18
N VAL A 86 51.94 29.91 -48.30
CA VAL A 86 52.62 28.72 -47.76
C VAL A 86 52.49 28.67 -46.23
N PHE A 87 52.61 29.81 -45.55
CA PHE A 87 52.44 29.87 -44.09
C PHE A 87 51.00 29.56 -43.66
N THR A 88 50.00 30.09 -44.36
CA THR A 88 48.58 29.80 -44.08
C THR A 88 48.25 28.33 -44.33
N VAL A 89 48.72 27.76 -45.44
CA VAL A 89 48.54 26.33 -45.75
C VAL A 89 49.28 25.47 -44.73
N ALA A 90 50.51 25.81 -44.36
CA ALA A 90 51.25 25.09 -43.33
C ALA A 90 50.54 25.15 -41.97
N ASN A 91 50.01 26.30 -41.56
CA ASN A 91 49.23 26.45 -40.33
C ASN A 91 47.97 25.58 -40.37
N PHE A 92 47.22 25.62 -41.47
CA PHE A 92 46.03 24.78 -41.66
C PHE A 92 46.37 23.29 -41.61
N VAL A 93 47.47 22.85 -42.23
CA VAL A 93 47.92 21.46 -42.17
C VAL A 93 48.30 21.07 -40.74
N VAL A 94 49.03 21.93 -40.02
CA VAL A 94 49.37 21.69 -38.61
C VAL A 94 48.12 21.58 -37.74
N LEU A 95 47.14 22.48 -37.93
CA LEU A 95 45.86 22.45 -37.23
C LEU A 95 45.05 21.19 -37.58
N ALA A 96 44.95 20.84 -38.87
CA ALA A 96 44.24 19.66 -39.35
C ALA A 96 44.87 18.36 -38.82
N LEU A 97 46.20 18.29 -38.75
CA LEU A 97 46.90 17.16 -38.14
C LEU A 97 46.64 17.07 -36.63
N LEU A 98 46.64 18.21 -35.92
CA LEU A 98 46.37 18.24 -34.48
C LEU A 98 44.93 17.81 -34.18
N VAL A 99 43.95 18.37 -34.91
CA VAL A 99 42.53 18.02 -34.79
C VAL A 99 42.29 16.56 -35.21
N GLY A 100 42.87 16.13 -36.33
CA GLY A 100 42.78 14.76 -36.82
C GLY A 100 43.34 13.75 -35.82
N TRP A 101 44.51 14.02 -35.24
CA TRP A 101 45.10 13.18 -34.20
C TRP A 101 44.22 13.13 -32.94
N PHE A 102 43.67 14.26 -32.50
CA PHE A 102 42.78 14.33 -31.35
C PHE A 102 41.46 13.57 -31.57
N LEU A 103 40.86 13.70 -32.77
CA LEU A 103 39.64 12.98 -33.17
C LEU A 103 39.89 11.48 -33.24
N MET A 104 40.96 11.05 -33.90
CA MET A 104 41.30 9.62 -34.00
C MET A 104 41.58 8.99 -32.64
N LYS A 105 42.09 9.77 -31.68
CA LYS A 105 42.28 9.29 -30.30
C LYS A 105 40.96 9.21 -29.51
N THR A 106 40.03 10.14 -29.71
CA THR A 106 38.85 10.31 -28.84
C THR A 106 37.58 9.61 -29.35
N LEU A 107 37.31 9.64 -30.67
CA LEU A 107 36.14 9.02 -31.30
C LEU A 107 35.99 7.51 -31.03
N PRO A 108 37.01 6.65 -31.22
CA PRO A 108 36.83 5.22 -31.01
C PRO A 108 36.54 4.87 -29.55
N LYS A 109 37.00 5.69 -28.59
CA LYS A 109 36.74 5.50 -27.16
C LYS A 109 35.27 5.76 -26.82
N THR A 110 34.66 6.83 -27.37
CA THR A 110 33.26 7.17 -27.09
C THR A 110 32.29 6.19 -27.76
N PHE A 111 32.53 5.78 -29.00
CA PHE A 111 31.70 4.77 -29.67
C PHE A 111 31.79 3.40 -28.98
N ARG A 112 32.98 2.99 -28.55
CA ARG A 112 33.15 1.72 -27.83
C ARG A 112 32.43 1.74 -26.48
N ASN A 113 32.53 2.84 -25.72
CA ASN A 113 31.83 3.00 -24.45
C ASN A 113 30.30 2.98 -24.63
N ARG A 114 29.78 3.64 -25.67
CA ARG A 114 28.35 3.62 -26.00
C ARG A 114 27.89 2.22 -26.39
N ASN A 115 28.67 1.52 -27.23
CA ASN A 115 28.33 0.16 -27.65
C ASN A 115 28.35 -0.81 -26.47
N SER A 116 29.34 -0.72 -25.57
CA SER A 116 29.37 -1.54 -24.36
C SER A 116 28.22 -1.22 -23.40
N ALA A 117 27.84 0.05 -23.28
CA ALA A 117 26.69 0.46 -22.47
C ALA A 117 25.39 -0.10 -23.06
N LEU A 118 25.17 0.02 -24.37
CA LEU A 118 24.01 -0.54 -25.06
C LEU A 118 23.94 -2.07 -24.93
N GLN A 119 25.06 -2.77 -25.10
CA GLN A 119 25.12 -4.21 -24.89
C GLN A 119 24.76 -4.57 -23.43
N LYS A 120 25.30 -3.83 -22.45
CA LYS A 120 24.97 -4.03 -21.04
C LYS A 120 23.48 -3.81 -20.78
N HIS A 121 22.90 -2.72 -21.28
CA HIS A 121 21.46 -2.43 -21.12
C HIS A 121 20.57 -3.47 -21.79
N LEU A 122 20.97 -4.01 -22.96
CA LEU A 122 20.22 -5.09 -23.60
C LEU A 122 20.27 -6.38 -22.79
N VAL A 123 21.43 -6.73 -22.22
CA VAL A 123 21.55 -7.91 -21.34
C VAL A 123 20.74 -7.71 -20.06
N GLU A 124 20.81 -6.53 -19.46
CA GLU A 124 20.04 -6.18 -18.25
C GLU A 124 18.53 -6.17 -18.52
N ALA A 125 18.08 -5.62 -19.65
CA ALA A 125 16.67 -5.65 -20.04
C ALA A 125 16.17 -7.08 -20.28
N ARG A 126 16.98 -7.94 -20.92
CA ARG A 126 16.65 -9.36 -21.09
C ARG A 126 16.58 -10.09 -19.75
N ALA A 127 17.55 -9.89 -18.87
CA ALA A 127 17.57 -10.49 -17.54
C ALA A 127 16.35 -10.02 -16.72
N ALA A 128 16.02 -8.73 -16.74
CA ALA A 128 14.83 -8.20 -16.08
C ALA A 128 13.53 -8.77 -16.65
N SER A 129 13.46 -8.98 -17.97
CA SER A 129 12.29 -9.60 -18.62
C SER A 129 12.15 -11.08 -18.25
N GLU A 130 13.25 -11.82 -18.21
CA GLU A 130 13.26 -13.22 -17.80
C GLU A 130 12.87 -13.38 -16.32
N GLU A 131 13.39 -12.50 -15.45
CA GLU A 131 13.01 -12.47 -14.04
C GLU A 131 11.52 -12.12 -13.87
N ALA A 132 11.01 -11.15 -14.61
CA ALA A 132 9.59 -10.80 -14.59
C ALA A 132 8.71 -11.98 -15.04
N ASN A 133 9.09 -12.67 -16.10
CA ASN A 133 8.38 -13.86 -16.59
C ASN A 133 8.43 -15.02 -15.58
N SER A 134 9.57 -15.25 -14.95
CA SER A 134 9.70 -16.27 -13.89
C SER A 134 8.82 -15.93 -12.69
N ARG A 135 8.81 -14.66 -12.25
CA ARG A 135 7.93 -14.18 -11.18
C ARG A 135 6.46 -14.36 -11.55
N LEU A 136 6.07 -14.00 -12.77
CA LEU A 136 4.70 -14.18 -13.28
C LEU A 136 4.29 -15.66 -13.22
N GLY A 137 5.09 -16.56 -13.78
CA GLY A 137 4.81 -18.00 -13.72
C GLY A 137 4.72 -18.54 -12.29
N SER A 138 5.53 -18.02 -11.36
CA SER A 138 5.45 -18.40 -9.95
C SER A 138 4.17 -17.92 -9.27
N VAL A 139 3.66 -16.75 -9.67
CA VAL A 139 2.40 -16.19 -9.14
C VAL A 139 1.22 -16.94 -9.74
N GLU A 140 1.21 -17.20 -11.04
CA GLU A 140 0.18 -18.00 -11.71
C GLU A 140 0.08 -19.41 -11.10
N ALA A 141 1.21 -20.08 -10.87
CA ALA A 141 1.23 -21.38 -10.19
C ALA A 141 0.67 -21.31 -8.75
N ARG A 142 0.98 -20.23 -8.01
CA ARG A 142 0.41 -20.01 -6.68
C ARG A 142 -1.09 -19.74 -6.73
N LEU A 143 -1.57 -18.97 -7.70
CA LEU A 143 -2.99 -18.69 -7.90
C LEU A 143 -3.75 -19.97 -8.25
N ALA A 144 -3.26 -20.77 -9.19
CA ALA A 144 -3.87 -22.06 -9.52
C ALA A 144 -3.95 -23.00 -8.30
N LYS A 145 -2.91 -23.04 -7.48
CA LYS A 145 -2.91 -23.81 -6.23
C LYS A 145 -3.88 -23.25 -5.18
N LEU A 146 -4.09 -21.94 -5.14
CA LEU A 146 -5.08 -21.32 -4.26
C LEU A 146 -6.49 -21.65 -4.71
N ASP A 147 -6.77 -21.63 -6.01
CA ASP A 147 -8.06 -22.02 -6.57
C ASP A 147 -8.39 -23.48 -6.23
N GLU A 148 -7.43 -24.40 -6.38
CA GLU A 148 -7.58 -25.80 -5.96
C GLU A 148 -7.87 -25.93 -4.46
N GLN A 149 -7.14 -25.18 -3.62
CA GLN A 149 -7.36 -25.17 -2.17
C GLN A 149 -8.74 -24.59 -1.80
N ILE A 150 -9.22 -23.57 -2.51
CA ILE A 150 -10.54 -22.98 -2.29
C ILE A 150 -11.63 -24.00 -2.62
N GLU A 151 -11.53 -24.70 -3.75
CA GLU A 151 -12.50 -25.73 -4.13
C GLU A 151 -12.47 -26.92 -3.17
N ALA A 152 -11.29 -27.33 -2.70
CA ALA A 152 -11.15 -28.34 -1.65
C ALA A 152 -11.79 -27.88 -0.33
N MET A 153 -11.57 -26.62 0.06
CA MET A 153 -12.16 -26.04 1.28
C MET A 153 -13.68 -25.95 1.18
N ARG A 154 -14.24 -25.55 0.03
CA ARG A 154 -15.68 -25.52 -0.23
C ARG A 154 -16.28 -26.92 -0.11
N THR A 155 -15.70 -27.89 -0.81
CA THR A 155 -16.16 -29.28 -0.77
C THR A 155 -16.12 -29.85 0.65
N GLN A 156 -15.08 -29.54 1.41
CA GLN A 156 -14.95 -29.98 2.79
C GLN A 156 -15.98 -29.29 3.70
N ALA A 157 -16.17 -27.98 3.56
CA ALA A 157 -17.16 -27.23 4.31
C ALA A 157 -18.59 -27.71 4.04
N GLU A 158 -18.94 -28.05 2.79
CA GLU A 158 -20.23 -28.64 2.45
C GLU A 158 -20.44 -30.01 3.10
N LYS A 159 -19.41 -30.88 3.08
CA LYS A 159 -19.47 -32.19 3.74
C LYS A 159 -19.60 -32.05 5.26
N ASP A 160 -18.88 -31.13 5.86
CA ASP A 160 -18.92 -30.90 7.30
C ASP A 160 -20.25 -30.26 7.71
N ALA A 161 -20.78 -29.33 6.92
CA ALA A 161 -22.11 -28.76 7.14
C ALA A 161 -23.20 -29.84 7.09
N GLN A 162 -23.16 -30.77 6.13
CA GLN A 162 -24.12 -31.87 6.05
C GLN A 162 -24.01 -32.82 7.27
N LYS A 163 -22.80 -33.14 7.72
CA LYS A 163 -22.59 -33.97 8.92
C LYS A 163 -23.07 -33.27 10.18
N ASP A 164 -22.78 -31.98 10.30
CA ASP A 164 -23.21 -31.16 11.44
C ASP A 164 -24.72 -31.01 11.46
N GLU A 165 -25.37 -30.83 10.31
CA GLU A 165 -26.83 -30.81 10.20
C GLU A 165 -27.44 -32.13 10.69
N GLN A 166 -26.88 -33.27 10.29
CA GLN A 166 -27.34 -34.59 10.74
C GLN A 166 -27.14 -34.76 12.25
N ARG A 167 -25.96 -34.39 12.78
CA ARG A 167 -25.66 -34.46 14.22
C ARG A 167 -26.59 -33.55 15.03
N MET A 168 -26.81 -32.32 14.57
CA MET A 168 -27.72 -31.38 15.21
C MET A 168 -29.14 -31.94 15.22
N LYS A 169 -29.66 -32.42 14.08
CA LYS A 169 -31.00 -33.02 14.00
C LYS A 169 -31.17 -34.19 14.96
N ALA A 170 -30.18 -35.08 15.03
CA ALA A 170 -30.19 -36.19 15.99
C ALA A 170 -30.24 -35.68 17.44
N SER A 171 -29.34 -34.76 17.81
CA SER A 171 -29.30 -34.21 19.17
C SER A 171 -30.56 -33.44 19.55
N VAL A 172 -31.19 -32.74 18.61
CA VAL A 172 -32.46 -32.02 18.81
C VAL A 172 -33.60 -33.00 19.03
N GLU A 173 -33.66 -34.10 18.29
CA GLU A 173 -34.71 -35.11 18.47
C GLU A 173 -34.53 -35.86 19.81
N GLU A 174 -33.29 -36.17 20.21
CA GLU A 174 -32.99 -36.74 21.53
C GLU A 174 -33.39 -35.79 22.67
N GLU A 175 -33.02 -34.51 22.58
CA GLU A 175 -33.37 -33.53 23.61
C GLU A 175 -34.89 -33.28 23.65
N LYS A 176 -35.56 -33.27 22.49
CA LYS A 176 -37.02 -33.20 22.42
C LYS A 176 -37.67 -34.40 23.14
N GLN A 177 -37.20 -35.62 22.89
CA GLN A 177 -37.73 -36.81 23.58
C GLN A 177 -37.51 -36.73 25.09
N LYS A 178 -36.34 -36.27 25.52
CA LYS A 178 -36.02 -36.07 26.93
C LYS A 178 -36.90 -35.02 27.59
N ILE A 179 -37.15 -33.89 26.92
CA ILE A 179 -38.06 -32.84 27.41
C ILE A 179 -39.48 -33.39 27.55
N LEU A 180 -39.98 -34.13 26.55
CA LEU A 180 -41.30 -34.75 26.61
C LEU A 180 -41.41 -35.73 27.76
N ALA A 181 -40.44 -36.63 27.93
CA ALA A 181 -40.43 -37.59 29.03
C ALA A 181 -40.39 -36.90 30.41
N SER A 182 -39.58 -35.84 30.55
CA SER A 182 -39.52 -35.04 31.78
C SER A 182 -40.85 -34.33 32.06
N ALA A 183 -41.47 -33.75 31.03
CA ALA A 183 -42.75 -33.06 31.15
C ALA A 183 -43.87 -34.05 31.52
N GLU A 184 -43.91 -35.24 30.92
CA GLU A 184 -44.86 -36.30 31.27
C GLU A 184 -44.69 -36.73 32.73
N GLN A 185 -43.46 -36.91 33.20
CA GLN A 185 -43.17 -37.26 34.58
C GLN A 185 -43.61 -36.14 35.55
N GLU A 186 -43.36 -34.88 35.21
CA GLU A 186 -43.76 -33.73 36.01
C GLU A 186 -45.29 -33.60 36.09
N ILE A 187 -45.98 -33.75 34.95
CA ILE A 187 -47.45 -33.76 34.89
C ILE A 187 -48.02 -34.90 35.74
N ALA A 188 -47.45 -36.10 35.66
CA ALA A 188 -47.92 -37.26 36.44
C ALA A 188 -47.73 -37.03 37.95
N ALA A 189 -46.59 -36.47 38.36
CA ALA A 189 -46.30 -36.13 39.74
C ALA A 189 -47.27 -35.05 40.26
N ALA A 190 -47.43 -33.96 39.51
CA ALA A 190 -48.35 -32.86 39.84
C ALA A 190 -49.81 -33.35 39.91
N THR A 191 -50.23 -34.20 38.98
CA THR A 191 -51.58 -34.80 38.98
C THR A 191 -51.81 -35.65 40.22
N THR A 192 -50.82 -36.47 40.59
CA THR A 192 -50.91 -37.31 41.80
C THR A 192 -50.97 -36.46 43.06
N GLN A 193 -50.18 -35.38 43.13
CA GLN A 193 -50.22 -34.42 44.22
C GLN A 193 -51.58 -33.71 44.30
N ALA A 194 -52.11 -33.21 43.19
CA ALA A 194 -53.42 -32.56 43.14
C ALA A 194 -54.55 -33.50 43.58
N ARG A 195 -54.52 -34.77 43.15
CA ARG A 195 -55.47 -35.79 43.62
C ARG A 195 -55.42 -36.01 45.12
N ARG A 196 -54.22 -36.09 45.71
CA ARG A 196 -54.04 -36.23 47.16
C ARG A 196 -54.58 -35.01 47.91
N GLN A 197 -54.31 -33.80 47.42
CA GLN A 197 -54.83 -32.56 48.01
C GLN A 197 -56.37 -32.52 47.99
N ILE A 198 -57.00 -32.92 46.88
CA ILE A 198 -58.46 -33.01 46.80
C ILE A 198 -59.02 -34.04 47.79
N GLN A 199 -58.39 -35.22 47.90
CA GLN A 199 -58.81 -36.26 48.85
C GLN A 199 -58.71 -35.78 50.30
N GLN A 200 -57.61 -35.11 50.65
CA GLN A 200 -57.42 -34.52 51.98
C GLN A 200 -58.48 -33.47 52.27
N TYR A 201 -58.71 -32.54 51.35
CA TYR A 201 -59.74 -31.50 51.50
C TYR A 201 -61.15 -32.09 51.66
N ALA A 202 -61.48 -33.14 50.89
CA ALA A 202 -62.76 -33.82 51.01
C ALA A 202 -62.90 -34.55 52.35
N ALA A 203 -61.84 -35.21 52.84
CA ALA A 203 -61.82 -35.84 54.15
C ALA A 203 -62.02 -34.81 55.28
N ASP A 204 -61.29 -33.69 55.24
CA ASP A 204 -61.44 -32.60 56.19
C ASP A 204 -62.86 -32.02 56.18
N LEU A 205 -63.44 -31.81 54.99
CA LEU A 205 -64.81 -31.33 54.87
C LEU A 205 -65.81 -32.33 55.46
N ALA A 206 -65.64 -33.62 55.19
CA ALA A 206 -66.49 -34.68 55.74
C ALA A 206 -66.40 -34.76 57.26
N VAL A 207 -65.20 -34.71 57.84
CA VAL A 207 -64.97 -34.69 59.30
C VAL A 207 -65.61 -33.45 59.92
N ASN A 208 -65.42 -32.28 59.31
CA ASN A 208 -66.04 -31.04 59.79
C ASN A 208 -67.57 -31.07 59.74
N GLN A 209 -68.16 -31.67 58.69
CA GLN A 209 -69.61 -31.84 58.60
C GLN A 209 -70.14 -32.87 59.62
N ALA A 210 -69.42 -33.98 59.82
CA ALA A 210 -69.76 -34.98 60.82
C ALA A 210 -69.71 -34.37 62.23
N ALA A 211 -68.64 -33.65 62.57
CA ALA A 211 -68.49 -32.95 63.85
C ALA A 211 -69.64 -31.97 64.12
N LYS A 212 -70.10 -31.23 63.09
CA LYS A 212 -71.26 -30.32 63.20
C LYS A 212 -72.59 -31.05 63.42
N LYS A 213 -72.75 -32.26 62.88
CA LYS A 213 -73.98 -33.07 63.02
C LYS A 213 -73.97 -33.96 64.27
N LEU A 214 -72.82 -34.12 64.92
CA LEU A 214 -72.66 -34.99 66.08
C LEU A 214 -73.25 -34.31 67.33
N VAL A 215 -74.43 -34.77 67.74
CA VAL A 215 -75.09 -34.32 68.97
C VAL A 215 -74.80 -35.34 70.07
N VAL A 216 -73.95 -34.96 71.03
CA VAL A 216 -73.61 -35.83 72.17
C VAL A 216 -74.72 -35.74 73.21
N THR A 217 -75.45 -36.84 73.40
CA THR A 217 -76.41 -37.00 74.50
C THR A 217 -75.77 -37.75 75.66
N ALA A 218 -76.28 -37.56 76.89
CA ALA A 218 -75.74 -38.22 78.08
C ALA A 218 -75.81 -39.77 78.03
N GLU A 219 -76.75 -40.33 77.27
CA GLU A 219 -76.84 -41.78 77.03
C GLU A 219 -75.74 -42.27 76.07
N THR A 220 -75.44 -41.50 75.01
CA THR A 220 -74.38 -41.83 74.05
C THR A 220 -73.00 -41.82 74.74
N ASP A 221 -72.75 -40.84 75.61
CA ASP A 221 -71.49 -40.73 76.36
C ASP A 221 -71.26 -41.93 77.30
N ARG A 222 -72.30 -42.35 78.03
CA ARG A 222 -72.24 -43.55 78.89
C ARG A 222 -71.97 -44.83 78.09
N ALA A 223 -72.58 -44.97 76.92
CA ALA A 223 -72.34 -46.11 76.03
C ALA A 223 -70.90 -46.14 75.51
N LEU A 224 -70.34 -44.99 75.12
CA LEU A 224 -68.95 -44.86 74.68
C LEU A 224 -67.95 -45.23 75.78
N VAL A 225 -68.18 -44.77 77.02
CA VAL A 225 -67.33 -45.10 78.17
C VAL A 225 -67.34 -46.60 78.47
N GLN A 226 -68.51 -47.25 78.40
CA GLN A 226 -68.61 -48.71 78.59
C GLN A 226 -67.92 -49.49 77.48
N GLU A 227 -68.06 -49.07 76.22
CA GLU A 227 -67.38 -49.71 75.09
C GLU A 227 -65.86 -49.55 75.15
N PHE A 228 -65.38 -48.35 75.52
CA PHE A 228 -63.96 -48.09 75.71
C PHE A 228 -63.38 -48.95 76.85
N ALA A 229 -64.08 -49.02 78.00
CA ALA A 229 -63.69 -49.87 79.11
C ALA A 229 -63.63 -51.36 78.72
N ARG A 230 -64.61 -51.83 77.91
CA ARG A 230 -64.63 -53.20 77.39
C ARG A 230 -63.45 -53.47 76.46
N ARG A 231 -63.11 -52.53 75.57
CA ARG A 231 -62.02 -52.67 74.60
C ARG A 231 -60.65 -52.69 75.30
N LEU A 232 -60.47 -51.82 76.29
CA LEU A 232 -59.27 -51.81 77.11
C LEU A 232 -59.12 -53.12 77.89
N GLY A 233 -60.21 -53.64 78.46
CA GLY A 233 -60.22 -54.96 79.12
C GLY A 233 -59.86 -56.12 78.18
N ALA A 234 -60.33 -56.10 76.92
CA ALA A 234 -60.01 -57.12 75.93
C ALA A 234 -58.55 -57.07 75.44
N ASP A 235 -57.96 -55.88 75.28
CA ASP A 235 -56.55 -55.72 74.89
C ASP A 235 -55.60 -56.24 76.00
N PHE A 236 -56.00 -56.16 77.28
CA PHE A 236 -55.26 -56.75 78.40
C PHE A 236 -55.37 -58.27 78.49
N GLU A 237 -56.45 -58.88 77.98
CA GLU A 237 -56.55 -60.34 77.86
C GLU A 237 -55.83 -60.90 76.63
N GLY A 238 -55.79 -60.16 75.51
CA GLY A 238 -55.11 -60.56 74.26
C GLY A 238 -53.58 -60.50 74.30
N GLY A 239 -52.98 -59.78 75.25
CA GLY A 239 -51.52 -59.66 75.43
C GLY A 239 -50.87 -60.75 76.32
N ARG A 240 -51.64 -61.74 76.79
CA ARG A 240 -51.14 -62.90 77.53
C ARG A 240 -51.14 -64.15 76.63
N ASN A 241 -50.28 -64.19 75.62
CA ASN A 241 -49.84 -65.41 74.94
C ASN A 241 -48.42 -65.22 74.44
#